data_AF-A0A7J2NGI1-F1
#
_entry.id   AF-A0A7J2NGI1-F1
#
_cell.length_a   1.000
_cell.length_b   1.000
_cell.length_c   1.000
_cell.angle_alpha   90.00
_cell.angle_beta   90.00
_cell.angle_gamma   90.00
#
_symmetry.space_group_name_H-M   'P 1'
#
loop_
_entity.id
_entity.type
_entity.pdbx_description
1 polymer ?
#
loop_
_entity_poly.entity_id
_entity_poly.type
_entity_poly.pdbx_seq_one_letter_code
_entity_poly.pdbx_strand_id
1 'polypeptide(L)'
;MRSVTVASLSSLIIATALIMVTMFTPSISPIASQADWDGDGYNNKIDLFPQNPNEWTDSDEDGIGDNSDAFPNDPYEIMDSDGYGVGDNADFCDSGNGGITITIDVFEFEGYAGGYNRWKNDPDAWFEIKVDTDGDGIFDLTRQSDIFNACRSLEDFFNITLDLDDSLSLLRFTVLAYDVWETSENRVTDYEVFDYLPEGGSKAAVHEVELPYSGTLLSSGSGDSDTPDCTLGYSLDTVAL
;
A
#
# COMPACT_ATOMS: atom_id res chain seq x y z
N MET A 1 38.00 -88.83 -52.01
CA MET A 1 37.39 -87.54 -51.59
C MET A 1 35.87 -87.72 -51.60
N ARG A 2 35.22 -87.25 -50.53
CA ARG A 2 33.80 -87.48 -50.13
C ARG A 2 32.80 -87.12 -51.24
N SER A 3 31.90 -88.04 -51.63
CA SER A 3 30.53 -88.29 -51.13
C SER A 3 29.50 -87.17 -51.40
N VAL A 4 28.67 -87.42 -52.44
CA VAL A 4 27.20 -87.29 -52.65
C VAL A 4 26.40 -86.37 -51.68
N THR A 5 25.38 -85.57 -52.02
CA THR A 5 24.19 -85.70 -52.91
C THR A 5 23.52 -84.33 -53.14
N VAL A 6 22.85 -84.16 -54.29
CA VAL A 6 21.87 -83.10 -54.57
C VAL A 6 20.44 -83.63 -54.34
N ALA A 7 19.53 -82.72 -53.97
CA ALA A 7 18.05 -82.77 -54.06
C ALA A 7 17.25 -83.26 -52.85
N SER A 8 16.38 -82.39 -52.31
CA SER A 8 14.91 -82.50 -52.45
C SER A 8 14.19 -81.49 -51.54
N LEU A 9 13.42 -80.59 -52.15
CA LEU A 9 12.38 -79.78 -51.49
C LEU A 9 11.17 -80.66 -51.19
N SER A 10 10.80 -80.84 -49.92
CA SER A 10 9.47 -81.35 -49.56
C SER A 10 9.17 -81.20 -48.06
N SER A 11 8.12 -80.41 -47.75
CA SER A 11 7.01 -80.74 -46.84
C SER A 11 6.57 -79.57 -45.94
N LEU A 12 5.57 -78.84 -46.41
CA LEU A 12 4.70 -77.94 -45.66
C LEU A 12 3.60 -78.76 -44.98
N ILE A 13 3.63 -78.99 -43.66
CA ILE A 13 2.50 -79.56 -42.89
C ILE A 13 2.47 -79.04 -41.44
N ILE A 14 1.49 -78.17 -41.17
CA ILE A 14 0.61 -78.07 -39.97
C ILE A 14 1.10 -77.29 -38.73
N ALA A 15 0.45 -76.13 -38.56
CA ALA A 15 0.26 -75.39 -37.32
C ALA A 15 -0.50 -76.21 -36.26
N THR A 16 -0.14 -76.09 -34.97
CA THR A 16 -1.07 -75.82 -33.84
C THR A 16 -0.38 -75.93 -32.47
N ALA A 17 -0.56 -74.88 -31.67
CA ALA A 17 -0.50 -74.84 -30.20
C ALA A 17 0.82 -75.21 -29.47
N LEU A 18 1.77 -74.26 -29.42
CA LEU A 18 2.57 -74.08 -28.21
C LEU A 18 1.98 -72.91 -27.43
N ILE A 19 1.07 -73.25 -26.53
CA ILE A 19 0.35 -72.33 -25.65
C ILE A 19 1.36 -71.61 -24.74
N MET A 20 1.38 -70.28 -24.89
CA MET A 20 2.03 -69.30 -24.02
C MET A 20 1.58 -69.47 -22.56
N VAL A 21 2.31 -70.24 -21.75
CA VAL A 21 2.22 -70.17 -20.28
C VAL A 21 3.60 -70.45 -19.68
N THR A 22 4.42 -69.41 -19.56
CA THR A 22 5.11 -69.13 -18.30
C THR A 22 4.85 -67.68 -17.99
N MET A 23 3.66 -67.49 -17.44
CA MET A 23 3.26 -66.47 -16.48
C MET A 23 4.33 -65.41 -16.23
N PHE A 24 4.03 -64.19 -16.68
CA PHE A 24 4.13 -63.00 -15.85
C PHE A 24 4.41 -63.40 -14.40
N THR A 25 5.66 -63.26 -13.94
CA THR A 25 5.76 -62.77 -12.58
C THR A 25 4.98 -61.47 -12.61
N PRO A 26 3.96 -61.24 -11.77
CA PRO A 26 3.73 -59.86 -11.41
C PRO A 26 5.09 -59.43 -10.86
N SER A 27 5.82 -58.61 -11.62
CA SER A 27 6.70 -57.67 -10.98
C SER A 27 5.75 -56.94 -10.05
N ILE A 28 5.75 -57.33 -8.78
CA ILE A 28 5.15 -56.53 -7.74
C ILE A 28 6.02 -55.29 -7.77
N SER A 29 5.69 -54.34 -8.65
CA SER A 29 6.12 -52.97 -8.52
C SER A 29 5.71 -52.62 -7.10
N PRO A 30 6.62 -52.22 -6.20
CA PRO A 30 6.24 -51.82 -4.86
C PRO A 30 5.59 -50.43 -4.88
N ILE A 31 4.70 -50.14 -5.84
CA ILE A 31 4.07 -48.83 -6.01
C ILE A 31 2.60 -49.04 -6.35
N ALA A 32 1.87 -49.57 -5.40
CA ALA A 32 0.47 -49.21 -5.22
C ALA A 32 0.30 -48.31 -3.98
N SER A 33 1.38 -47.74 -3.42
CA SER A 33 1.36 -47.31 -2.02
C SER A 33 1.33 -45.82 -1.76
N GLN A 34 1.32 -44.97 -2.78
CA GLN A 34 1.08 -43.56 -2.55
C GLN A 34 0.05 -43.09 -3.57
N ALA A 35 -1.19 -43.01 -3.09
CA ALA A 35 -2.22 -42.26 -3.78
C ALA A 35 -1.70 -40.82 -3.94
N ASP A 36 -1.88 -40.31 -5.13
CA ASP A 36 -1.60 -38.96 -5.60
C ASP A 36 -2.87 -38.62 -6.39
N TRP A 37 -3.74 -37.82 -5.79
CA TRP A 37 -5.12 -37.65 -6.26
C TRP A 37 -5.25 -36.57 -7.33
N ASP A 38 -4.39 -35.57 -7.32
CA ASP A 38 -4.39 -34.45 -8.24
C ASP A 38 -3.23 -34.50 -9.25
N GLY A 39 -2.21 -35.32 -9.01
CA GLY A 39 -1.18 -35.67 -9.99
C GLY A 39 -0.03 -34.67 -10.03
N ASP A 40 0.24 -33.95 -8.94
CA ASP A 40 1.33 -32.96 -8.85
C ASP A 40 2.71 -33.59 -8.56
N GLY A 41 2.74 -34.89 -8.25
CA GLY A 41 3.94 -35.66 -7.96
C GLY A 41 4.30 -35.76 -6.47
N TYR A 42 3.53 -35.10 -5.61
CA TYR A 42 3.48 -35.37 -4.18
C TYR A 42 2.40 -36.41 -3.90
N ASN A 43 2.52 -37.10 -2.77
CA ASN A 43 1.54 -38.12 -2.42
C ASN A 43 0.65 -37.62 -1.30
N ASN A 44 -0.59 -38.08 -1.26
CA ASN A 44 -1.61 -37.65 -0.30
C ASN A 44 -1.24 -37.79 1.19
N LYS A 45 -0.13 -38.46 1.54
CA LYS A 45 0.34 -38.53 2.94
C LYS A 45 1.27 -37.38 3.33
N ILE A 46 1.93 -36.74 2.37
CA ILE A 46 2.86 -35.63 2.59
C ILE A 46 2.37 -34.33 1.96
N ASP A 47 1.41 -34.44 1.05
CA ASP A 47 0.74 -33.33 0.39
C ASP A 47 -0.35 -32.76 1.31
N LEU A 48 -0.23 -31.48 1.63
CA LEU A 48 -1.17 -30.73 2.46
C LEU A 48 -2.44 -30.31 1.70
N PHE A 49 -2.41 -30.34 0.36
CA PHE A 49 -3.55 -30.02 -0.51
C PHE A 49 -3.86 -31.14 -1.54
N PRO A 50 -4.30 -32.35 -1.11
CA PRO A 50 -4.50 -33.54 -1.99
C PRO A 50 -5.54 -33.47 -3.10
N GLN A 51 -6.07 -32.29 -3.40
CA GLN A 51 -7.02 -32.04 -4.48
C GLN A 51 -6.61 -30.84 -5.35
N ASN A 52 -5.50 -30.17 -5.03
CA ASN A 52 -5.01 -29.01 -5.75
C ASN A 52 -3.66 -29.33 -6.38
N PRO A 53 -3.61 -29.61 -7.69
CA PRO A 53 -2.36 -30.00 -8.34
C PRO A 53 -1.29 -28.91 -8.42
N ASN A 54 -1.60 -27.70 -7.92
CA ASN A 54 -0.66 -26.59 -7.87
C ASN A 54 -0.17 -26.31 -6.44
N GLU A 55 -0.55 -27.08 -5.42
CA GLU A 55 -0.16 -26.85 -4.03
C GLU A 55 0.15 -28.16 -3.33
N TRP A 56 1.23 -28.21 -2.54
CA TRP A 56 1.64 -29.41 -1.79
C TRP A 56 2.19 -29.11 -0.40
N THR A 57 2.67 -27.89 -0.16
CA THR A 57 3.20 -27.40 1.11
C THR A 57 2.51 -26.11 1.54
N ASP A 58 2.48 -25.89 2.83
CA ASP A 58 1.97 -24.72 3.56
C ASP A 58 2.94 -24.59 4.74
N SER A 59 3.91 -23.69 4.59
CA SER A 59 5.13 -23.64 5.38
C SER A 59 4.94 -22.91 6.71
N ASP A 60 3.91 -22.08 6.85
CA ASP A 60 3.55 -21.36 8.08
C ASP A 60 2.21 -21.78 8.70
N GLU A 61 1.51 -22.73 8.08
CA GLU A 61 0.29 -23.37 8.57
C GLU A 61 -0.93 -22.43 8.61
N ASP A 62 -1.00 -21.47 7.69
CA ASP A 62 -2.11 -20.51 7.58
C ASP A 62 -3.30 -21.01 6.73
N GLY A 63 -3.09 -22.11 6.00
CA GLY A 63 -4.08 -22.78 5.16
C GLY A 63 -4.07 -22.39 3.68
N ILE A 64 -3.17 -21.51 3.25
CA ILE A 64 -2.87 -21.21 1.85
C ILE A 64 -1.58 -21.96 1.47
N GLY A 65 -1.54 -22.50 0.24
CA GLY A 65 -0.37 -23.25 -0.20
C GLY A 65 0.76 -22.31 -0.63
N ASP A 66 2.01 -22.73 -0.37
CA ASP A 66 3.23 -21.94 -0.62
C ASP A 66 3.36 -21.39 -2.05
N ASN A 67 2.71 -21.99 -3.06
CA ASN A 67 2.80 -21.50 -4.44
C ASN A 67 1.81 -20.37 -4.76
N SER A 68 0.73 -20.24 -3.98
CA SER A 68 -0.27 -19.17 -4.11
C SER A 68 -0.11 -18.09 -3.05
N ASP A 69 0.64 -18.39 -1.99
CA ASP A 69 0.95 -17.45 -0.91
C ASP A 69 2.13 -16.53 -1.29
N ALA A 70 1.92 -15.22 -1.17
CA ALA A 70 2.97 -14.22 -1.38
C ALA A 70 4.01 -14.22 -0.24
N PHE A 71 3.64 -14.67 0.95
CA PHE A 71 4.50 -14.73 2.14
C PHE A 71 4.49 -16.13 2.81
N PRO A 72 5.07 -17.18 2.17
CA PRO A 72 5.00 -18.57 2.65
C PRO A 72 5.67 -18.88 4.00
N ASN A 73 6.10 -17.88 4.77
CA ASN A 73 6.69 -18.10 6.09
C ASN A 73 6.11 -17.13 7.14
N ASP A 74 5.08 -16.35 6.79
CA ASP A 74 4.39 -15.45 7.69
C ASP A 74 2.90 -15.79 7.72
N PRO A 75 2.42 -16.49 8.77
CA PRO A 75 1.04 -16.97 8.84
C PRO A 75 -0.01 -15.86 9.00
N TYR A 76 0.44 -14.60 8.99
CA TYR A 76 -0.40 -13.42 9.04
C TYR A 76 -0.44 -12.67 7.72
N GLU A 77 0.25 -13.11 6.67
CA GLU A 77 0.30 -12.44 5.37
C GLU A 77 0.11 -13.44 4.24
N ILE A 78 -0.83 -13.16 3.32
CA ILE A 78 -1.15 -14.07 2.20
C ILE A 78 -0.99 -13.38 0.85
N MET A 79 -1.23 -12.07 0.83
CA MET A 79 -1.32 -11.26 -0.38
C MET A 79 -0.30 -10.13 -0.31
N ASP A 80 0.24 -9.81 -1.49
CA ASP A 80 1.11 -8.67 -1.81
C ASP A 80 0.46 -8.01 -3.03
N SER A 81 -0.60 -7.24 -2.80
CA SER A 81 -1.46 -6.79 -3.90
C SER A 81 -0.76 -5.77 -4.81
N ASP A 82 0.24 -5.04 -4.30
CA ASP A 82 1.10 -4.12 -5.05
C ASP A 82 2.43 -4.72 -5.55
N GLY A 83 2.92 -5.81 -4.94
CA GLY A 83 4.12 -6.53 -5.35
C GLY A 83 5.44 -5.94 -4.81
N TYR A 84 5.41 -5.12 -3.75
CA TYR A 84 6.62 -4.54 -3.14
C TYR A 84 7.22 -5.37 -2.00
N GLY A 85 6.63 -6.52 -1.67
CA GLY A 85 7.19 -7.49 -0.72
C GLY A 85 6.94 -7.16 0.75
N VAL A 86 5.90 -6.38 1.03
CA VAL A 86 5.28 -6.22 2.35
C VAL A 86 3.84 -6.76 2.23
N GLY A 87 3.39 -7.58 3.17
CA GLY A 87 2.08 -8.21 3.05
C GLY A 87 0.95 -7.26 3.40
N ASP A 88 -0.20 -7.42 2.75
CA ASP A 88 -1.37 -6.52 2.85
C ASP A 88 -1.85 -6.30 4.30
N ASN A 89 -1.62 -7.20 5.27
CA ASN A 89 -2.01 -6.98 6.67
C ASN A 89 -1.00 -6.12 7.46
N ALA A 90 0.26 -6.09 7.04
CA ALA A 90 1.35 -5.29 7.60
C ALA A 90 1.56 -4.00 6.80
N ASP A 91 1.09 -3.97 5.56
CA ASP A 91 1.08 -2.80 4.71
C ASP A 91 -0.17 -1.96 4.97
N PHE A 92 0.02 -0.82 5.63
CA PHE A 92 -1.07 0.06 6.03
C PHE A 92 -1.72 0.76 4.82
N CYS A 93 -1.16 0.66 3.62
CA CYS A 93 -1.55 1.44 2.44
C CYS A 93 -2.36 0.62 1.40
N ASP A 94 -2.35 -0.72 1.43
CA ASP A 94 -2.89 -1.55 0.34
C ASP A 94 -4.28 -2.18 0.62
N SER A 95 -5.34 -1.36 0.54
CA SER A 95 -6.62 -1.85 -0.04
C SER A 95 -7.64 -0.72 -0.28
N GLY A 96 -7.18 0.53 -0.41
CA GLY A 96 -8.07 1.69 -0.42
C GLY A 96 -8.74 1.94 0.94
N ASN A 97 -8.20 1.35 2.00
CA ASN A 97 -8.59 1.59 3.38
C ASN A 97 -7.43 2.16 4.23
N GLY A 98 -6.34 2.64 3.63
CA GLY A 98 -5.21 3.23 4.35
C GLY A 98 -5.08 4.70 3.99
N GLY A 99 -5.42 5.61 4.90
CA GLY A 99 -5.33 7.04 4.63
C GLY A 99 -4.47 7.77 5.64
N ILE A 100 -3.85 8.87 5.21
CA ILE A 100 -3.36 9.89 6.15
C ILE A 100 -4.37 11.01 6.20
N THR A 101 -4.94 11.23 7.39
CA THR A 101 -5.71 12.44 7.66
C THR A 101 -4.78 13.53 8.16
N ILE A 102 -4.72 14.65 7.44
CA ILE A 102 -4.11 15.89 7.92
C ILE A 102 -5.24 16.74 8.49
N THR A 103 -5.22 17.00 9.80
CA THR A 103 -6.20 17.87 10.47
C THR A 103 -5.52 19.15 10.89
N ILE A 104 -6.00 20.31 10.43
CA ILE A 104 -5.62 21.61 10.98
C ILE A 104 -6.52 21.89 12.19
N ASP A 105 -5.96 21.94 13.40
CA ASP A 105 -6.72 22.00 14.67
C ASP A 105 -6.41 23.26 15.50
N VAL A 106 -5.20 23.80 15.38
CA VAL A 106 -4.78 24.98 16.14
C VAL A 106 -4.47 26.13 15.20
N PHE A 107 -5.20 27.22 15.38
CA PHE A 107 -4.89 28.51 14.77
C PHE A 107 -4.98 29.57 15.87
N GLU A 108 -3.83 29.87 16.49
CA GLU A 108 -3.74 30.89 17.52
C GLU A 108 -3.05 32.14 16.99
N PHE A 109 -3.77 33.26 17.03
CA PHE A 109 -3.28 34.58 16.70
C PHE A 109 -2.58 35.18 17.92
N GLU A 110 -1.25 35.14 17.96
CA GLU A 110 -0.47 35.89 18.92
C GLU A 110 -0.48 37.35 18.50
N GLY A 111 -1.31 38.13 19.20
CA GLY A 111 -1.65 39.50 18.82
C GLY A 111 -0.45 40.40 18.53
N TYR A 112 -0.66 41.33 17.61
CA TYR A 112 0.24 42.43 17.23
C TYR A 112 1.09 42.95 18.39
N ALA A 113 2.42 42.87 18.26
CA ALA A 113 3.39 43.54 19.13
C ALA A 113 3.39 45.07 18.92
N GLY A 114 2.22 45.71 18.95
CA GLY A 114 2.07 47.14 18.63
C GLY A 114 0.83 47.82 19.19
N GLY A 115 -0.07 47.12 19.90
CA GLY A 115 -1.22 47.76 20.55
C GLY A 115 -2.33 48.23 19.60
N TYR A 116 -2.36 47.73 18.36
CA TYR A 116 -3.47 47.96 17.44
C TYR A 116 -4.62 46.98 17.74
N ASN A 117 -5.65 47.51 18.41
CA ASN A 117 -7.06 47.08 18.48
C ASN A 117 -7.43 45.60 18.67
N ARG A 118 -8.05 45.33 19.83
CA ARG A 118 -8.82 44.14 20.28
C ARG A 118 -9.97 43.65 19.36
N TRP A 119 -10.07 44.08 18.11
CA TRP A 119 -11.18 43.78 17.19
C TRP A 119 -10.81 42.87 16.02
N LYS A 120 -9.54 42.43 15.93
CA LYS A 120 -9.01 41.52 14.90
C LYS A 120 -8.66 40.13 15.47
N ASN A 121 -9.25 39.76 16.61
CA ASN A 121 -8.89 38.52 17.31
C ASN A 121 -9.32 37.25 16.57
N ASP A 122 -10.29 37.36 15.67
CA ASP A 122 -10.81 36.26 14.89
C ASP A 122 -10.83 36.70 13.40
N PRO A 123 -9.72 36.55 12.65
CA PRO A 123 -9.71 36.86 11.22
C PRO A 123 -10.53 35.84 10.43
N ASP A 124 -11.08 36.27 9.30
CA ASP A 124 -11.62 35.33 8.32
C ASP A 124 -10.43 34.67 7.63
N ALA A 125 -10.42 33.34 7.53
CA ALA A 125 -9.28 32.62 6.98
C ALA A 125 -9.72 31.44 6.12
N TRP A 126 -8.88 31.06 5.16
CA TRP A 126 -9.00 29.77 4.47
C TRP A 126 -7.62 29.14 4.32
N PHE A 127 -7.60 27.82 4.11
CA PHE A 127 -6.38 27.03 4.09
C PHE A 127 -6.23 26.31 2.76
N GLU A 128 -4.99 26.20 2.31
CA GLU A 128 -4.60 25.37 1.17
C GLU A 128 -3.55 24.36 1.63
N ILE A 129 -3.73 23.09 1.27
CA ILE A 129 -2.76 22.04 1.50
C ILE A 129 -2.29 21.51 0.15
N LYS A 130 -0.97 21.43 -0.01
CA LYS A 130 -0.31 20.82 -1.17
C LYS A 130 0.44 19.58 -0.74
N VAL A 131 0.30 18.50 -1.48
CA VAL A 131 0.85 17.19 -1.10
C VAL A 131 1.57 16.55 -2.29
N ASP A 132 2.74 16.01 -2.01
CA ASP A 132 3.55 15.14 -2.86
C ASP A 132 3.06 13.72 -2.57
N THR A 133 2.27 13.17 -3.49
CA THR A 133 1.52 11.92 -3.25
C THR A 133 2.28 10.68 -3.70
N ASP A 134 3.27 10.84 -4.57
CA ASP A 134 4.09 9.76 -5.11
C ASP A 134 5.58 9.86 -4.72
N GLY A 135 5.97 10.93 -4.01
CA GLY A 135 7.30 11.09 -3.42
C GLY A 135 8.35 11.61 -4.40
N ASP A 136 7.96 12.02 -5.62
CA ASP A 136 8.86 12.49 -6.66
C ASP A 136 9.44 13.90 -6.38
N GLY A 137 8.93 14.58 -5.35
CA GLY A 137 9.32 15.93 -4.94
C GLY A 137 8.49 17.04 -5.60
N ILE A 138 7.43 16.70 -6.32
CA ILE A 138 6.45 17.60 -6.91
C ILE A 138 5.14 17.46 -6.14
N PHE A 139 4.43 18.58 -5.95
CA PHE A 139 3.10 18.53 -5.35
C PHE A 139 2.04 18.21 -6.40
N ASP A 140 1.41 17.04 -6.28
CA ASP A 140 0.41 16.54 -7.21
C ASP A 140 -1.00 16.95 -6.83
N LEU A 141 -1.24 17.02 -5.52
CA LEU A 141 -2.56 17.29 -4.96
C LEU A 141 -2.59 18.65 -4.29
N THR A 142 -3.64 19.42 -4.58
CA THR A 142 -3.98 20.65 -3.85
C THR A 142 -5.41 20.55 -3.34
N ARG A 143 -5.60 20.82 -2.05
CA ARG A 143 -6.91 20.88 -1.38
C ARG A 143 -7.07 22.20 -0.68
N GLN A 144 -8.29 22.75 -0.73
CA GLN A 144 -8.61 24.03 -0.13
C GLN A 144 -9.79 23.87 0.82
N SER A 145 -9.77 24.60 1.93
CA SER A 145 -10.91 24.68 2.84
C SER A 145 -11.96 25.67 2.33
N ASP A 146 -13.15 25.61 2.92
CA ASP A 146 -14.06 26.76 2.90
C ASP A 146 -13.46 27.92 3.72
N ILE A 147 -14.07 29.11 3.60
CA ILE A 147 -13.70 30.27 4.42
C ILE A 147 -14.27 30.08 5.83
N PHE A 148 -13.39 30.08 6.82
CA PHE A 148 -13.72 30.16 8.23
C PHE A 148 -13.87 31.62 8.62
N ASN A 149 -15.10 32.04 8.91
CA ASN A 149 -15.33 33.40 9.39
C ASN A 149 -15.06 33.45 10.88
N ALA A 150 -14.27 34.43 11.33
CA ALA A 150 -13.84 34.53 12.72
C ALA A 150 -13.22 33.21 13.23
N CYS A 151 -12.14 32.76 12.58
CA CYS A 151 -11.52 31.46 12.82
C CYS A 151 -11.11 31.28 14.29
N ARG A 152 -11.55 30.16 14.89
CA ARG A 152 -11.28 29.82 16.30
C ARG A 152 -10.52 28.51 16.42
N SER A 153 -9.42 28.56 17.16
CA SER A 153 -8.66 27.37 17.55
C SER A 153 -9.58 26.30 18.17
N LEU A 154 -9.42 25.05 17.74
CA LEU A 154 -10.15 23.86 18.22
C LEU A 154 -11.67 23.83 17.93
N GLU A 155 -12.26 24.89 17.36
CA GLU A 155 -13.67 24.91 16.92
C GLU A 155 -13.79 24.79 15.40
N ASP A 156 -12.85 25.38 14.66
CA ASP A 156 -12.77 25.35 13.21
C ASP A 156 -11.61 24.45 12.78
N PHE A 157 -11.93 23.30 12.18
CA PHE A 157 -10.93 22.36 11.67
C PHE A 157 -11.14 22.08 10.18
N PHE A 158 -10.03 21.92 9.47
CA PHE A 158 -9.99 21.45 8.09
C PHE A 158 -9.26 20.11 8.06
N ASN A 159 -9.95 19.07 7.62
CA ASN A 159 -9.34 17.76 7.41
C ASN A 159 -9.28 17.43 5.92
N ILE A 160 -8.21 16.76 5.53
CA ILE A 160 -8.12 16.06 4.26
C ILE A 160 -7.68 14.64 4.56
N THR A 161 -8.30 13.67 3.92
CA THR A 161 -7.81 12.30 3.93
C THR A 161 -7.18 11.99 2.59
N LEU A 162 -5.98 11.45 2.64
CA LEU A 162 -5.11 11.19 1.51
C LEU A 162 -4.94 9.70 1.35
N ASP A 163 -5.15 9.25 0.13
CA ASP A 163 -4.71 7.95 -0.36
C ASP A 163 -3.31 8.17 -0.93
N LEU A 164 -2.29 7.52 -0.35
CA LEU A 164 -0.88 7.75 -0.66
C LEU A 164 -0.30 6.54 -1.39
N ASP A 165 0.71 6.75 -2.23
CA ASP A 165 1.42 5.66 -2.90
C ASP A 165 2.16 4.77 -1.89
N ASP A 166 2.12 3.45 -2.08
CA ASP A 166 2.69 2.46 -1.17
C ASP A 166 4.23 2.54 -1.10
N SER A 167 4.87 3.06 -2.15
CA SER A 167 6.32 3.32 -2.17
C SER A 167 6.72 4.58 -1.39
N LEU A 168 5.74 5.36 -0.89
CA LEU A 168 5.97 6.63 -0.21
C LEU A 168 6.45 6.42 1.23
N SER A 169 7.76 6.28 1.39
CA SER A 169 8.40 6.28 2.72
C SER A 169 8.50 7.67 3.37
N LEU A 170 8.25 8.74 2.60
CA LEU A 170 8.40 10.12 3.04
C LEU A 170 7.28 10.98 2.45
N LEU A 171 6.31 11.35 3.28
CA LEU A 171 5.26 12.29 2.90
C LEU A 171 5.82 13.72 2.88
N ARG A 172 5.68 14.42 1.75
CA ARG A 172 5.92 15.87 1.71
C ARG A 172 4.62 16.62 1.52
N PHE A 173 4.43 17.65 2.33
CA PHE A 173 3.30 18.54 2.15
C PHE A 173 3.62 19.96 2.62
N THR A 174 2.76 20.88 2.24
CA THR A 174 2.82 22.27 2.67
C THR A 174 1.41 22.72 3.02
N VAL A 175 1.28 23.40 4.14
CA VAL A 175 0.03 24.03 4.55
C VAL A 175 0.20 25.54 4.45
N LEU A 176 -0.73 26.17 3.75
CA LEU A 176 -0.81 27.60 3.56
C LEU A 176 -2.08 28.09 4.24
N ALA A 177 -1.97 29.18 4.98
CA ALA A 177 -3.11 29.90 5.54
C ALA A 177 -3.20 31.28 4.88
N TYR A 178 -4.42 31.76 4.70
CA TYR A 178 -4.69 33.03 4.04
C TYR A 178 -5.60 33.89 4.92
N ASP A 179 -5.15 35.08 5.34
CA ASP A 179 -6.00 36.09 5.99
C ASP A 179 -6.88 36.73 4.93
N VAL A 180 -8.19 36.75 5.15
CA VAL A 180 -9.18 37.32 4.23
C VAL A 180 -9.60 38.69 4.74
N TRP A 181 -9.28 39.73 3.97
CA TRP A 181 -9.63 41.11 4.33
C TRP A 181 -10.92 41.59 3.68
N GLU A 182 -11.24 41.07 2.50
CA GLU A 182 -12.46 41.44 1.79
C GLU A 182 -13.06 40.23 1.07
N THR A 183 -14.37 40.07 1.25
CA THR A 183 -15.18 39.12 0.50
C THR A 183 -16.24 39.87 -0.30
N SER A 184 -16.36 39.57 -1.59
CA SER A 184 -17.44 40.06 -2.44
C SER A 184 -18.18 38.88 -3.06
N GLU A 185 -19.51 38.86 -2.98
CA GLU A 185 -20.32 37.74 -3.49
C GLU A 185 -19.83 36.35 -3.03
N ASN A 186 -19.33 36.26 -1.79
CA ASN A 186 -18.74 35.05 -1.20
C ASN A 186 -17.46 34.54 -1.91
N ARG A 187 -16.72 35.45 -2.54
CA ARG A 187 -15.38 35.22 -3.10
C ARG A 187 -14.38 36.15 -2.41
N VAL A 188 -13.25 35.58 -2.01
CA VAL A 188 -12.10 36.32 -1.49
C VAL A 188 -11.59 37.27 -2.58
N THR A 189 -11.61 38.58 -2.33
CA THR A 189 -11.12 39.60 -3.27
C THR A 189 -9.76 40.15 -2.90
N ASP A 190 -9.41 40.08 -1.62
CA ASP A 190 -8.11 40.47 -1.10
C ASP A 190 -7.72 39.53 0.03
N TYR A 191 -6.47 39.06 0.00
CA TYR A 191 -5.93 38.14 0.98
C TYR A 191 -4.43 38.31 1.14
N GLU A 192 -3.93 37.93 2.31
CA GLU A 192 -2.51 37.84 2.59
C GLU A 192 -2.13 36.39 2.91
N VAL A 193 -1.01 35.93 2.34
CA VAL A 193 -0.46 34.60 2.63
C VAL A 193 0.42 34.70 3.86
N PHE A 194 0.15 33.90 4.89
CA PHE A 194 1.09 33.74 5.99
C PHE A 194 2.29 32.91 5.49
N ASP A 195 3.43 33.54 5.24
CA ASP A 195 4.64 32.84 4.77
C ASP A 195 5.79 32.92 5.77
N TYR A 196 6.29 31.74 6.13
CA TYR A 196 7.28 31.51 7.17
C TYR A 196 8.71 31.52 6.65
N LEU A 197 9.55 32.48 7.05
CA LEU A 197 10.99 32.27 7.24
C LEU A 197 11.55 33.21 8.32
N PRO A 198 12.60 32.83 9.07
CA PRO A 198 13.24 33.69 10.07
C PRO A 198 13.85 34.98 9.50
N GLU A 199 14.04 35.08 8.18
CA GLU A 199 14.66 36.24 7.53
C GLU A 199 14.10 36.44 6.09
N GLY A 200 12.88 36.98 5.96
CA GLY A 200 12.47 37.82 4.82
C GLY A 200 12.30 37.16 3.43
N GLY A 201 11.60 36.03 3.33
CA GLY A 201 11.23 35.44 2.02
C GLY A 201 9.89 34.71 2.03
N SER A 202 9.16 34.81 0.90
CA SER A 202 7.80 34.31 0.66
C SER A 202 7.75 32.81 0.32
N LYS A 203 8.04 31.89 1.25
CA LYS A 203 7.72 30.47 1.03
C LYS A 203 7.33 29.69 2.28
N ALA A 204 6.18 29.03 2.20
CA ALA A 204 5.68 28.11 3.21
C ALA A 204 6.63 26.93 3.39
N ALA A 205 6.77 26.48 4.63
CA ALA A 205 7.65 25.37 4.96
C ALA A 205 7.13 24.08 4.32
N VAL A 206 7.99 23.41 3.56
CA VAL A 206 7.74 22.02 3.16
C VAL A 206 7.99 21.16 4.38
N HIS A 207 6.97 20.42 4.79
CA HIS A 207 7.05 19.44 5.86
C HIS A 207 7.35 18.08 5.24
N GLU A 208 8.37 17.41 5.77
CA GLU A 208 8.74 16.05 5.38
C GLU A 208 8.50 15.14 6.60
N VAL A 209 7.71 14.09 6.42
CA VAL A 209 7.31 13.17 7.49
C VAL A 209 7.60 11.74 7.04
N GLU A 210 8.47 11.05 7.78
CA GLU A 210 8.74 9.62 7.56
C GLU A 210 7.50 8.81 7.93
N LEU A 211 7.06 7.92 7.03
CA LEU A 211 5.90 7.05 7.25
C LEU A 211 6.32 5.67 7.79
N PRO A 212 5.47 5.00 8.60
CA PRO A 212 4.18 5.47 9.11
C PRO A 212 4.35 6.49 10.25
N TYR A 213 3.44 7.48 10.32
CA TYR A 213 3.47 8.51 11.36
C TYR A 213 2.09 8.73 11.95
N SER A 214 2.01 8.77 13.29
CA SER A 214 0.86 9.31 14.01
C SER A 214 1.36 10.28 15.08
N GLY A 215 0.83 11.50 15.06
CA GLY A 215 1.24 12.54 15.98
C GLY A 215 0.81 13.94 15.56
N THR A 216 1.10 14.90 16.43
CA THR A 216 0.85 16.32 16.17
C THR A 216 2.14 17.01 15.78
N LEU A 217 2.07 17.78 14.70
CA LEU A 217 3.14 18.66 14.25
C LEU A 217 2.66 20.11 14.46
N LEU A 218 3.53 20.90 15.08
CA LEU A 218 3.28 22.32 15.30
C LEU A 218 4.20 23.12 14.38
N SER A 219 3.61 24.05 13.64
CA SER A 219 4.30 25.02 12.81
C SER A 219 3.92 26.43 13.26
N SER A 220 4.81 27.10 13.97
CA SER A 220 4.61 28.50 14.35
C SER A 220 5.11 29.42 13.26
N GLY A 221 4.32 30.39 12.80
CA GLY A 221 4.72 31.40 11.83
C GLY A 221 4.65 32.83 12.38
N SER A 222 5.56 33.70 11.93
CA SER A 222 5.49 35.14 12.21
C SER A 222 5.03 35.89 10.97
N GLY A 223 4.08 36.80 11.14
CA GLY A 223 3.73 37.76 10.11
C GLY A 223 4.87 38.73 9.81
N ASP A 224 4.75 39.51 8.73
CA ASP A 224 5.52 40.75 8.59
C ASP A 224 5.13 41.77 9.68
N SER A 225 5.70 42.97 9.66
CA SER A 225 5.41 43.96 10.72
C SER A 225 3.94 44.39 10.80
N ASP A 226 3.17 44.11 9.75
CA ASP A 226 1.77 44.47 9.64
C ASP A 226 0.82 43.27 9.81
N THR A 227 1.37 42.07 10.02
CA THR A 227 0.62 40.86 10.31
C THR A 227 0.91 40.28 11.70
N PRO A 228 -0.11 39.68 12.31
CA PRO A 228 -0.04 39.03 13.61
C PRO A 228 0.70 37.69 13.49
N ASP A 229 1.45 37.34 14.53
CA ASP A 229 2.10 36.03 14.62
C ASP A 229 1.02 34.95 14.79
N CYS A 230 1.13 33.84 14.07
CA CYS A 230 0.13 32.77 14.12
C CYS A 230 0.81 31.42 14.37
N THR A 231 0.29 30.63 15.30
CA THR A 231 0.70 29.22 15.42
C THR A 231 -0.30 28.33 14.71
N LEU A 232 0.18 27.55 13.74
CA LEU A 232 -0.58 26.56 13.00
C LEU A 232 -0.22 25.15 13.53
N GLY A 233 -1.19 24.46 14.11
CA GLY A 233 -1.04 23.06 14.52
C GLY A 233 -1.82 22.15 13.58
N TYR A 234 -1.19 21.07 13.15
CA TYR A 234 -1.89 20.01 12.45
C TYR A 234 -1.51 18.61 12.97
N SER A 235 -2.45 17.69 12.99
CA SER A 235 -2.20 16.28 13.29
C SER A 235 -2.17 15.46 12.03
N LEU A 236 -1.29 14.46 12.02
CA LEU A 236 -1.30 13.38 11.04
C LEU A 236 -1.75 12.14 11.78
N ASP A 237 -2.83 11.56 11.29
CA ASP A 237 -3.38 10.33 11.82
C ASP A 237 -3.53 9.33 10.68
N THR A 238 -2.91 8.17 10.88
CA THR A 238 -3.14 6.97 10.07
C THR A 238 -4.57 6.51 10.32
N VAL A 239 -5.40 6.53 9.29
CA VAL A 239 -6.80 6.13 9.37
C VAL A 239 -7.07 4.89 8.52
N ALA A 240 -7.88 3.99 9.06
CA ALA A 240 -8.51 2.96 8.25
C ALA A 240 -9.69 3.60 7.48
N LEU A 241 -9.61 3.69 6.16
CA LEU A 241 -10.60 4.25 5.22
C LEU A 241 -11.75 3.28 4.89
#